data_AF-A0A2E4DIP2-F1
#
_entry.id   AF-A0A2E4DIP2-F1
#
_cell.length_a   1.000
_cell.length_b   1.000
_cell.length_c   1.000
_cell.angle_alpha   90.00
_cell.angle_beta   90.00
_cell.angle_gamma   90.00
#
_symmetry.space_group_name_H-M   'P 1'
#
loop_
_entity.id
_entity.type
_entity.pdbx_description
1 polymer ?
#
loop_
_entity_poly.entity_id
_entity_poly.type
_entity_poly.pdbx_seq_one_letter_code
_entity_poly.pdbx_strand_id
1 'polypeptide(L)'
;MVEIQVRDKESLERALRRFKKKWERAGVLRELRSRSFYIKPSDEKREAKKKAVRRKARTARIEALRNNPRAARRRRTRRPTNNRQGRS
;
A
#
# COMPACT_ATOMS: atom_id res chain seq x y z
N MET A 1 17.53 -13.70 -5.62
CA MET A 1 17.54 -14.80 -4.63
C MET A 1 17.53 -14.19 -3.23
N VAL A 2 16.71 -14.69 -2.31
CA VAL A 2 16.61 -14.13 -0.94
C VAL A 2 17.35 -15.06 0.01
N GLU A 3 18.45 -14.58 0.60
CA GLU A 3 19.25 -15.34 1.55
C GLU A 3 19.58 -14.53 2.82
N ILE A 4 19.93 -15.25 3.88
CA ILE A 4 20.38 -14.66 5.14
C ILE A 4 21.42 -15.57 5.76
N GLN A 5 22.49 -14.95 6.22
CA GLN A 5 23.46 -15.59 7.09
C GLN A 5 22.88 -15.62 8.52
N VAL A 6 22.84 -16.81 9.12
CA VAL A 6 22.49 -17.00 10.53
C VAL A 6 23.74 -16.71 11.36
N ARG A 7 23.59 -15.97 12.46
CA ARG A 7 24.71 -15.65 13.35
C ARG A 7 24.76 -16.65 14.51
N ASP A 8 25.95 -16.91 15.04
CA ASP A 8 26.23 -17.98 16.01
C ASP A 8 25.48 -17.87 17.37
N LYS A 9 24.89 -16.70 17.67
CA LYS A 9 24.10 -16.46 18.91
C LYS A 9 22.65 -16.08 18.64
N GLU A 10 22.12 -16.41 17.46
CA GLU A 10 20.76 -16.07 17.09
C GLU A 10 19.79 -17.24 17.21
N SER A 11 18.65 -17.00 17.88
CA SER A 11 17.53 -17.94 17.86
C SER A 11 16.97 -18.09 16.43
N LEU A 12 16.71 -19.32 16.01
CA LEU A 12 16.13 -19.67 14.70
C LEU A 12 14.91 -18.80 14.34
N GLU A 13 14.05 -18.51 15.31
CA GLU A 13 12.85 -17.69 15.09
C GLU A 13 13.18 -16.25 14.66
N ARG A 14 14.25 -15.65 15.21
CA ARG A 14 14.71 -14.32 14.80
C ARG A 14 15.24 -14.35 13.36
N ALA A 15 15.96 -15.39 12.98
CA ALA A 15 16.45 -15.56 11.62
C ALA A 15 15.28 -15.68 10.61
N LEU A 16 14.25 -16.47 10.94
CA LEU A 16 13.03 -16.62 10.15
C LEU A 16 12.24 -15.31 10.01
N ARG A 17 12.14 -14.51 11.07
CA ARG A 17 11.48 -13.18 10.98
C ARG A 17 12.22 -12.24 10.03
N ARG A 18 13.55 -12.24 10.05
CA ARG A 18 14.33 -11.49 9.07
C ARG A 18 14.16 -12.03 7.65
N PHE A 19 14.04 -13.35 7.50
CA PHE A 19 13.80 -13.99 6.21
C PHE A 19 12.51 -13.48 5.62
N LYS A 20 11.42 -13.61 6.38
CA LYS A 20 10.11 -13.16 5.98
C LYS A 20 10.13 -11.68 5.59
N LYS A 21 10.78 -10.83 6.40
CA LYS A 21 10.92 -9.40 6.10
C LYS A 21 11.71 -9.13 4.82
N LYS A 22 12.82 -9.85 4.58
CA LYS A 22 13.60 -9.74 3.34
C LYS A 22 12.81 -10.25 2.13
N TRP A 23 12.06 -11.34 2.27
CA TRP A 23 11.23 -11.93 1.22
C TRP A 23 10.06 -11.03 0.84
N GLU A 24 9.36 -10.46 1.82
CA GLU A 24 8.31 -9.46 1.61
C GLU A 24 8.87 -8.20 0.94
N ARG A 25 10.05 -7.72 1.38
CA ARG A 25 10.71 -6.55 0.78
C ARG A 25 11.18 -6.81 -0.64
N ALA A 26 11.68 -8.01 -0.92
CA ALA A 26 12.03 -8.43 -2.28
C ALA A 26 10.80 -8.50 -3.18
N GLY A 27 9.59 -8.62 -2.61
CA GLY A 27 8.35 -8.54 -3.37
C GLY A 27 8.15 -9.72 -4.32
N VAL A 28 8.80 -10.86 -4.07
CA VAL A 28 8.82 -12.04 -4.96
C VAL A 28 7.40 -12.48 -5.31
N LEU A 29 6.49 -12.55 -4.33
CA LEU A 29 5.08 -12.88 -4.59
C LEU A 29 4.37 -11.85 -5.46
N ARG A 30 4.66 -10.56 -5.26
CA ARG A 30 4.04 -9.49 -6.04
C ARG A 30 4.48 -9.55 -7.49
N GLU A 31 5.76 -9.84 -7.72
CA GLU A 31 6.32 -10.02 -9.06
C GLU A 31 5.72 -11.26 -9.75
N LEU A 32 5.71 -12.41 -9.08
CA LEU A 32 5.09 -13.63 -9.59
C LEU A 32 3.63 -13.40 -9.99
N ARG A 33 2.84 -12.77 -9.12
CA ARG A 33 1.43 -12.45 -9.40
C ARG A 33 1.25 -11.43 -10.53
N SER A 34 2.20 -10.52 -10.72
CA SER A 34 2.15 -9.57 -11.85
C SER A 34 2.53 -10.22 -13.18
N ARG A 35 3.36 -11.27 -13.15
CA ARG A 35 3.85 -11.99 -14.33
C ARG A 35 3.01 -13.22 -14.69
N SER A 36 2.07 -13.62 -13.85
CA SER A 36 1.27 -14.84 -14.06
C SER A 36 0.35 -14.77 -15.28
N PHE A 37 0.03 -13.57 -15.77
CA PHE A 37 -0.81 -13.37 -16.95
C PHE A 37 -0.27 -12.21 -17.79
N TYR A 38 -0.45 -12.29 -19.11
CA TYR A 38 -0.15 -11.16 -19.99
C TYR A 38 -1.14 -10.02 -19.77
N ILE A 39 -0.61 -8.81 -19.59
CA ILE A 39 -1.38 -7.58 -19.50
C ILE A 39 -0.97 -6.70 -20.67
N LYS A 40 -1.96 -6.19 -21.42
CA LYS A 40 -1.68 -5.28 -22.54
C LYS A 40 -0.96 -4.03 -22.01
N PRO A 41 0.06 -3.50 -22.71
CA PRO A 41 0.80 -2.32 -22.26
C PRO A 41 -0.07 -1.09 -21.98
N SER A 42 -1.19 -0.96 -22.71
CA SER A 42 -2.18 0.11 -22.50
C SER A 42 -2.86 0.00 -21.13
N ASP A 43 -3.24 -1.21 -20.73
CA ASP A 43 -3.90 -1.46 -19.45
C ASP A 43 -2.96 -1.23 -18.27
N GLU A 44 -1.69 -1.65 -18.41
CA GLU A 44 -0.67 -1.37 -17.41
C GLU A 44 -0.45 0.14 -17.22
N LYS A 45 -0.31 0.89 -18.31
CA LYS A 45 -0.19 2.37 -18.28
C LYS A 45 -1.41 3.01 -17.62
N ARG A 46 -2.62 2.52 -17.92
CA ARG A 46 -3.88 3.01 -17.34
C ARG A 46 -3.91 2.80 -15.82
N GLU A 47 -3.57 1.61 -15.35
CA GLU A 47 -3.52 1.31 -13.92
C GLU A 47 -2.41 2.06 -13.19
N ALA A 48 -1.25 2.27 -13.83
CA ALA A 48 -0.16 3.10 -13.30
C ALA A 48 -0.61 4.55 -13.10
N LYS A 49 -1.29 5.16 -14.08
CA LYS A 49 -1.86 6.51 -13.97
C LYS A 49 -2.86 6.62 -12.82
N LYS A 50 -3.81 5.67 -12.71
CA LYS A 50 -4.79 5.64 -11.60
C LYS A 50 -4.10 5.56 -10.24
N LYS A 51 -3.08 4.69 -10.09
CA LYS A 51 -2.28 4.56 -8.86
C LYS A 51 -1.55 5.86 -8.52
N ALA A 52 -0.97 6.54 -9.51
CA ALA A 52 -0.27 7.81 -9.32
C ALA A 52 -1.21 8.91 -8.81
N VAL A 53 -2.40 9.05 -9.40
CA VAL A 53 -3.41 10.01 -8.94
C VAL A 53 -3.82 9.75 -7.49
N ARG A 54 -4.10 8.48 -7.15
CA ARG A 54 -4.45 8.08 -5.76
C ARG A 54 -3.30 8.40 -4.78
N ARG A 55 -2.05 8.17 -5.17
CA ARG A 55 -0.87 8.48 -4.35
C ARG A 55 -0.69 9.99 -4.13
N LYS A 56 -0.86 10.81 -5.18
CA LYS A 56 -0.83 12.28 -5.09
C LYS A 56 -1.93 12.81 -4.17
N ALA A 57 -3.17 12.33 -4.33
CA ALA A 57 -4.28 12.71 -3.46
C ALA A 57 -4.02 12.33 -1.99
N ARG A 58 -3.47 11.14 -1.73
CA ARG A 58 -3.12 10.69 -0.37
C ARG A 58 -2.01 11.55 0.25
N THR A 59 -0.96 11.87 -0.51
CA THR A 59 0.17 12.66 -0.02
C THR A 59 -0.24 14.09 0.28
N ALA A 60 -0.95 14.76 -0.64
CA ALA A 60 -1.51 16.09 -0.41
C ALA A 60 -2.46 16.12 0.80
N ARG A 61 -3.27 15.06 1.00
CA ARG A 61 -4.10 14.92 2.20
C ARG A 61 -3.27 14.84 3.48
N ILE A 62 -2.19 14.06 3.49
CA ILE A 62 -1.31 13.91 4.67
C ILE A 62 -0.62 15.25 4.97
N GLU A 63 -0.13 15.94 3.94
CA GLU A 63 0.52 17.25 4.05
C GLU A 63 -0.43 18.32 4.59
N ALA A 64 -1.66 18.40 4.07
CA ALA A 64 -2.67 19.31 4.57
C ALA A 64 -3.02 19.06 6.05
N LEU A 65 -3.02 17.79 6.49
CA LEU A 65 -3.23 17.44 7.91
C LEU A 65 -2.04 17.83 8.79
N ARG A 66 -0.81 17.79 8.25
CA ARG A 66 0.40 18.24 8.95
C ARG A 66 0.40 19.75 9.15
N ASN A 67 0.01 20.51 8.12
CA ASN A 67 0.07 21.98 8.14
C ASN A 67 -1.14 22.64 8.82
N ASN A 68 -2.26 21.92 9.03
CA ASN A 68 -3.42 22.43 9.77
C ASN A 68 -4.08 21.34 10.64
N PRO A 69 -3.63 21.14 11.89
CA PRO A 69 -4.16 20.10 12.78
C PRO A 69 -5.63 20.35 13.19
N ARG A 70 -6.15 21.59 13.08
CA ARG A 70 -7.57 21.92 13.38
C ARG A 70 -8.52 21.44 12.27
N ALA A 71 -8.07 21.38 11.01
CA ALA A 71 -8.85 20.85 9.88
C ALA A 71 -9.09 19.33 9.98
N ALA A 72 -8.17 18.60 10.64
CA ALA A 72 -8.32 17.16 10.90
C ALA A 72 -9.53 16.84 11.78
N ARG A 73 -9.87 17.72 12.74
CA ARG A 73 -10.96 17.55 13.70
C ARG A 73 -12.35 17.69 13.06
N ARG A 74 -12.51 18.61 12.10
CA ARG A 74 -13.79 18.84 11.36
C ARG A 74 -14.18 17.70 10.42
N ARG A 75 -13.23 16.85 10.02
CA ARG A 75 -13.50 15.67 9.18
C ARG A 75 -13.99 14.46 9.97
N ARG A 76 -13.68 14.36 11.27
CA ARG A 76 -14.18 13.27 12.13
C ARG A 76 -15.67 13.42 12.44
N THR A 77 -16.21 14.64 12.42
CA THR A 77 -17.61 14.93 12.77
C THR A 77 -18.58 14.90 11.59
N ARG A 78 -18.09 14.84 10.35
CA ARG A 78 -18.95 14.63 9.17
C ARG A 78 -19.03 13.13 8.85
N ARG A 79 -19.83 12.41 9.63
CA ARG A 79 -20.30 11.07 9.27
C ARG A 79 -20.99 11.20 7.90
N PRO A 80 -20.56 10.50 6.84
CA PRO A 80 -21.30 10.54 5.59
C PRO A 80 -22.67 9.92 5.86
N THR A 81 -23.73 10.72 5.80
CA THR A 81 -25.10 10.19 5.80
C THR A 81 -25.25 9.41 4.51
N ASN A 82 -25.41 8.09 4.63
CA ASN A 82 -25.68 7.21 3.52
C ASN A 82 -27.13 7.46 3.06
N ASN A 83 -27.36 8.51 2.26
CA ASN A 83 -28.66 8.74 1.66
C ASN A 83 -28.81 7.86 0.42
N ARG A 84 -29.09 6.57 0.69
CA ARG A 84 -29.42 5.54 -0.31
C ARG A 84 -30.91 5.23 -0.22
N GLN A 85 -31.75 6.24 -0.39
CA GLN A 85 -33.18 6.07 -0.60
C GLN A 85 -33.66 7.09 -1.63
N GLY A 86 -34.39 6.62 -2.64
CA GLY A 86 -35.18 7.46 -3.53
C GLY A 86 -34.59 7.70 -4.93
N ARG A 87 -34.66 6.70 -5.79
CA ARG A 87 -35.12 6.90 -7.18
C ARG A 87 -36.01 5.72 -7.53
N SER A 88 -37.32 5.98 -7.45
CA SER A 88 -38.35 5.29 -8.22
C SER A 88 -38.09 5.48 -9.71
#